data_AF-A0A355BDI3-F1
#
_entry.id   AF-A0A355BDI3-F1
#
_cell.length_a   1.000
_cell.length_b   1.000
_cell.length_c   1.000
_cell.angle_alpha   90.00
_cell.angle_beta   90.00
_cell.angle_gamma   90.00
#
_symmetry.space_group_name_H-M   'P 1'
#
loop_
_entity.id
_entity.type
_entity.pdbx_description
1 polymer ?
#
loop_
_entity_poly.entity_id
_entity_poly.type
_entity_poly.pdbx_seq_one_letter_code
_entity_poly.pdbx_strand_id
1 'polypeptide(L)' 'MKGPLFYSKILLFGEYGIIQDSKGLSIPYNFYNGALKTEENLSETALESNKSLMRFSDYLAQLQINQPTLVQFDITA' A
#
# COMPACT_ATOMS: atom_id res chain seq x y z
N MET A 1 9.82 18.96 0.91
CA MET A 1 10.95 18.32 0.18
C MET A 1 10.37 17.32 -0.82
N LYS A 2 10.93 17.18 -2.03
CA LYS A 2 10.49 16.11 -2.94
C LYS A 2 10.92 14.77 -2.32
N GLY A 3 9.94 13.98 -1.88
CA GLY A 3 10.18 12.63 -1.33
C GLY A 3 10.81 11.69 -2.37
N PRO A 4 11.22 10.48 -1.95
CA PRO A 4 11.82 9.50 -2.87
C PRO A 4 10.85 9.16 -4.01
N LEU A 5 11.40 9.00 -5.22
CA LEU A 5 10.65 8.50 -6.37
C LEU A 5 10.60 6.97 -6.32
N PHE A 6 9.40 6.44 -6.45
CA PHE A 6 9.11 5.03 -6.63
C PHE A 6 8.98 4.75 -8.12
N TYR A 7 9.93 4.00 -8.65
CA TYR A 7 9.93 3.58 -10.05
C TYR A 7 9.17 2.28 -10.21
N SER A 8 8.41 2.19 -11.30
CA SER A 8 7.79 0.94 -11.68
C SER A 8 8.80 -0.04 -12.28
N LYS A 9 8.36 -1.29 -12.42
CA LYS A 9 9.10 -2.38 -13.05
C LYS A 9 8.16 -3.14 -13.97
N ILE A 10 8.70 -3.67 -15.05
CA ILE A 10 8.00 -4.62 -15.91
C ILE A 10 8.52 -6.01 -15.57
N LEU A 11 7.60 -6.92 -15.27
CA LEU A 11 7.92 -8.33 -15.12
C LEU A 11 7.82 -9.00 -16.49
N LEU A 12 8.95 -9.46 -17.01
CA LEU A 12 9.02 -10.11 -18.33
C LEU A 12 8.64 -11.59 -18.24
N PHE A 13 9.00 -12.25 -17.13
CA PHE A 13 8.71 -13.66 -16.87
C PHE A 13 8.51 -13.92 -15.38
N GLY A 14 7.70 -14.92 -15.05
CA GLY A 14 7.55 -15.43 -13.69
C GLY A 14 6.46 -14.76 -12.85
N GLU A 15 5.39 -14.25 -13.48
CA GLU A 15 4.24 -13.60 -12.79
C GLU A 15 3.73 -14.41 -11.60
N TYR A 16 3.38 -15.68 -11.84
CA TYR A 16 2.96 -16.60 -10.79
C TYR A 16 4.13 -17.40 -10.19
N GLY A 17 5.25 -17.50 -10.90
CA GLY A 17 6.42 -18.26 -10.46
C GLY A 17 7.04 -17.67 -9.19
N ILE A 18 7.11 -16.34 -9.08
CA ILE A 18 7.63 -15.67 -7.88
C ILE A 18 6.79 -15.96 -6.64
N ILE A 19 5.47 -16.14 -6.80
CA ILE A 19 4.57 -16.49 -5.71
C ILE A 19 4.87 -17.90 -5.16
N GLN A 20 5.42 -18.78 -6.00
CA GLN A 20 5.83 -20.15 -5.65
C GLN A 20 7.34 -20.27 -5.39
N ASP A 21 8.01 -19.19 -4.98
CA ASP A 21 9.46 -19.14 -4.71
C ASP A 21 10.35 -19.54 -5.92
N SER A 22 9.82 -19.38 -7.14
CA SER A 22 10.56 -19.60 -8.38
C SER A 22 11.14 -18.29 -8.93
N LYS A 23 12.09 -18.41 -9.87
CA LYS A 23 12.77 -17.26 -10.47
C LYS A 23 11.82 -16.49 -11.39
N GLY A 24 11.91 -15.16 -11.33
CA GLY A 24 11.32 -14.26 -12.31
C GLY A 24 12.37 -13.30 -12.88
N LEU A 25 12.05 -12.67 -14.00
CA LEU A 25 12.90 -11.67 -14.64
C LEU A 25 12.11 -10.37 -14.78
N SER A 26 12.60 -9.30 -14.15
CA SER A 26 12.00 -7.97 -14.26
C SER A 26 13.06 -6.94 -14.67
N ILE A 27 12.60 -5.88 -15.33
CA ILE A 27 13.42 -4.73 -15.71
C ILE A 27 12.84 -3.44 -15.10
N PRO A 28 13.68 -2.47 -14.73
CA PRO A 28 13.20 -1.14 -14.35
C PRO A 28 12.42 -0.48 -15.49
N TYR A 29 11.30 0.18 -15.15
CA TYR A 29 10.53 0.96 -16.12
C TYR A 29 10.47 2.42 -15.68
N ASN A 30 11.45 3.19 -16.15
CA ASN A 30 11.70 4.54 -15.66
C ASN A 30 10.60 5.55 -16.02
N PHE A 31 9.84 5.30 -17.09
CA PHE A 31 8.82 6.21 -17.60
C PHE A 31 7.65 6.38 -16.63
N TYR A 32 7.30 5.31 -15.90
CA TYR A 32 6.24 5.38 -14.90
C TYR A 32 6.86 5.37 -13.50
N ASN A 33 6.78 6.52 -12.84
CA ASN A 33 7.25 6.73 -11.48
C ASN A 33 6.29 7.66 -10.72
N GLY A 34 6.29 7.54 -9.40
CA GLY A 34 5.48 8.36 -8.51
C GLY A 34 6.26 8.73 -7.27
N ALA A 35 5.77 9.71 -6.53
CA ALA A 35 6.22 10.00 -5.18
C ALA A 35 5.02 9.91 -4.24
N LEU A 36 5.23 9.36 -3.06
CA LEU A 36 4.26 9.57 -1.99
C LEU A 36 4.32 11.04 -1.60
N LYS A 37 3.19 11.73 -1.72
CA LYS A 37 3.05 13.14 -1.36
C LYS A 37 2.21 13.24 -0.10
N THR A 38 2.75 13.94 0.89
CA THR A 38 2.01 14.41 2.05
C THR A 38 1.92 15.92 1.95
N GLU A 39 0.78 16.48 2.34
CA GLU A 39 0.54 17.92 2.35
C GLU A 39 0.30 18.37 3.80
N GLU A 40 0.94 19.46 4.20
CA GLU A 40 0.73 20.05 5.52
C GLU A 40 -0.65 20.73 5.61
N ASN A 41 -1.07 21.37 4.51
CA ASN A 41 -2.35 22.07 4.41
C ASN A 41 -3.33 21.24 3.60
N LEU A 42 -4.11 20.41 4.28
CA LEU A 42 -5.08 19.52 3.64
C LEU A 42 -6.30 20.32 3.15
N SER A 43 -6.77 20.01 1.94
CA SER A 43 -8.09 20.43 1.49
C SER A 43 -9.19 19.77 2.32
N GLU A 44 -10.41 20.33 2.29
CA GLU A 44 -11.56 19.72 2.95
C GLU A 44 -11.82 18.28 2.45
N THR A 45 -11.67 18.06 1.14
CA THR A 45 -11.78 16.72 0.54
C THR A 45 -10.72 15.74 1.05
N ALA A 46 -9.48 16.21 1.22
CA ALA A 46 -8.40 15.39 1.77
C ALA A 46 -8.63 15.09 3.26
N LEU A 47 -9.14 16.06 4.04
CA LEU A 47 -9.51 15.84 5.44
C LEU A 47 -10.61 14.78 5.58
N GLU A 48 -11.68 14.86 4.78
CA GLU A 48 -12.75 13.87 4.81
C GLU A 48 -12.30 12.49 4.33
N SER A 49 -11.41 12.44 3.34
CA SER A 49 -10.75 11.20 2.92
C SER A 49 -9.95 10.58 4.07
N ASN A 50 -9.09 11.36 4.73
CA ASN A 50 -8.26 10.91 5.86
C ASN A 50 -9.12 10.42 7.03
N LYS A 51 -10.22 11.12 7.37
CA LYS A 51 -11.18 10.66 8.39
C LYS A 51 -11.80 9.31 8.03
N SER A 52 -12.12 9.10 6.75
CA SER A 52 -12.68 7.84 6.28
C SER A 52 -11.68 6.69 6.35
N LEU A 53 -10.41 6.96 6.03
CA LEU A 53 -9.33 5.99 6.16
C LEU A 53 -9.07 5.60 7.62
N MET A 54 -9.09 6.57 8.56
CA MET A 54 -8.97 6.28 10.00
C MET A 54 -10.10 5.37 10.49
N ARG A 55 -11.37 5.69 10.16
CA ARG A 55 -12.51 4.83 10.53
C ARG A 55 -12.38 3.41 9.99
N PHE A 56 -11.87 3.26 8.76
CA PHE A 56 -11.66 1.94 8.17
C PHE A 56 -10.54 1.17 8.89
N SER A 57 -9.44 1.85 9.23
CA SER A 57 -8.37 1.26 10.05
C SER A 57 -8.88 0.79 11.41
N ASP A 58 -9.66 1.62 12.10
CA ASP A 58 -10.28 1.27 13.39
C ASP A 58 -11.21 0.07 13.27
N TYR A 59 -12.02 0.03 12.20
CA TYR A 59 -12.88 -1.11 11.91
C TYR A 59 -12.07 -2.40 11.73
N LEU A 60 -10.97 -2.37 10.98
CA LEU A 60 -10.10 -3.55 10.80
C LEU A 60 -9.47 -3.99 12.14
N ALA A 61 -9.05 -3.04 12.97
CA ALA A 61 -8.53 -3.33 14.31
C ALA A 61 -9.59 -3.96 15.23
N GLN A 62 -10.84 -3.54 15.13
CA GLN A 62 -11.95 -4.17 15.86
C GLN A 62 -12.32 -5.53 15.28
N LEU A 63 -12.29 -5.69 13.96
CA LEU A 63 -12.62 -6.95 13.27
C LEU A 63 -11.70 -8.08 13.73
N GLN A 64 -10.38 -7.85 13.81
CA GLN A 64 -9.43 -8.86 14.30
C GLN A 64 -9.66 -9.25 15.77
N ILE A 65 -10.12 -8.31 16.63
CA ILE A 65 -10.44 -8.59 18.04
C ILE A 65 -11.72 -9.42 18.14
N ASN A 66 -12.74 -9.03 17.38
CA ASN A 66 -14.07 -9.66 17.43
C ASN A 66 -14.09 -11.02 16.70
N GLN A 67 -13.25 -11.19 15.68
CA GLN A 67 -13.20 -12.38 14.82
C GLN A 67 -11.75 -12.85 14.58
N PRO A 68 -11.04 -13.30 15.64
CA PRO A 68 -9.59 -13.59 15.58
C PRO A 68 -9.22 -14.77 14.67
N THR A 69 -10.19 -15.58 14.26
CA THR A 69 -10.01 -16.72 13.36
C THR A 69 -10.25 -16.39 11.88
N LEU A 70 -10.84 -15.23 11.56
CA LEU A 70 -11.13 -14.84 10.17
C LEU A 70 -9.87 -14.35 9.46
N VAL A 71 -9.19 -13.37 10.07
CA VAL A 71 -7.99 -12.74 9.55
C VAL A 71 -7.26 -12.01 10.68
N GLN A 72 -5.93 -11.98 10.63
CA GLN A 72 -5.08 -11.22 11.55
C GLN A 72 -4.21 -10.26 10.75
N PHE A 73 -4.20 -9.00 11.16
CA PHE A 73 -3.42 -7.95 10.52
C PHE A 73 -2.26 -7.55 11.42
N ASP A 74 -1.14 -7.17 10.83
CA ASP A 74 -0.03 -6.55 11.56
C ASP A 74 -0.33 -5.05 11.73
N ILE A 75 -1.24 -4.72 12.65
CA ILE A 75 -1.60 -3.35 13.01
C ILE A 75 -0.88 -3.03 14.32
N THR A 76 0.33 -2.48 14.22
CA THR A 76 1.00 -1.87 15.37
C THR A 76 0.33 -0.53 15.68
N ALA A 77 -0.28 -0.42 16.86
CA ALA A 77 -0.80 0.85 17.39
C ALA A 77 0.35 1.77 17.84
#